data_AF-A0A317ZDA6-F1
#
_entry.id   AF-A0A317ZDA6-F1
#
_cell.length_a   1.000
_cell.length_b   1.000
_cell.length_c   1.000
_cell.angle_alpha   90.00
_cell.angle_beta   90.00
_cell.angle_gamma   90.00
#
_symmetry.space_group_name_H-M   'P 1'
#
loop_
_entity.id
_entity.type
_entity.pdbx_description
1 polymer ?
#
loop_
_entity_poly.entity_id
_entity_poly.type
_entity_poly.pdbx_seq_one_letter_code
_entity_poly.pdbx_strand_id
1 'polypeptide(L)'
;PHDWRTKKPVIFRATPQWFASISKVRQDILDAIEDTKFKVDWGKTRIYNMIRDRGEWVISRQRVWGVPLPVFYAENGDIIMTKETVYHVADLFEQHGSNIWFERDAKDLLPEGFTHPGSPNG
;
A
#
# COMPACT_ATOMS: atom_id res chain seq x y z
N PRO A 1 -0.99 -19.75 -20.34
CA PRO A 1 -2.18 -18.96 -19.93
C PRO A 1 -2.63 -18.04 -21.08
N HIS A 2 -3.93 -17.79 -21.25
CA HIS A 2 -4.49 -16.95 -22.31
C HIS A 2 -5.40 -15.88 -21.73
N ASP A 3 -5.47 -14.72 -22.36
CA ASP A 3 -6.42 -13.67 -22.01
C ASP A 3 -7.84 -14.17 -22.26
N TRP A 4 -8.68 -14.12 -21.24
CA TRP A 4 -10.01 -14.73 -21.27
C TRP A 4 -10.98 -14.04 -22.23
N ARG A 5 -10.72 -12.80 -22.67
CA ARG A 5 -11.58 -12.03 -23.59
C ARG A 5 -11.08 -12.10 -25.02
N THR A 6 -9.81 -11.79 -25.25
CA THR A 6 -9.18 -11.78 -26.59
C THR A 6 -8.72 -13.16 -27.05
N LYS A 7 -8.64 -14.13 -26.14
CA LYS A 7 -8.19 -15.51 -26.37
C LYS A 7 -6.74 -15.62 -26.85
N LYS A 8 -5.94 -14.55 -26.75
CA LYS A 8 -4.52 -14.53 -27.13
C LYS A 8 -3.63 -14.97 -25.96
N PRO A 9 -2.43 -15.53 -26.22
CA PRO A 9 -1.48 -15.90 -25.17
C PRO A 9 -1.10 -14.69 -24.31
N VAL A 10 -0.91 -14.92 -23.01
CA VAL A 10 -0.35 -13.92 -22.09
C VAL A 10 1.07 -14.28 -21.68
N ILE A 11 1.82 -13.27 -21.23
CA ILE A 11 3.20 -13.38 -20.79
C ILE A 11 3.33 -12.94 -19.33
N PHE A 12 4.42 -13.35 -18.68
CA PHE A 12 4.84 -12.78 -17.41
C PHE A 12 5.77 -11.59 -17.67
N ARG A 13 5.53 -10.47 -16.99
CA ARG A 13 6.36 -9.25 -17.06
C ARG A 13 6.49 -8.64 -15.67
N ALA A 14 7.70 -8.26 -15.29
CA ALA A 14 7.94 -7.53 -14.05
C ALA A 14 7.33 -6.12 -14.14
N THR A 15 6.65 -5.68 -13.07
CA THR A 15 6.07 -4.33 -12.95
C THR A 15 6.42 -3.76 -11.58
N PRO A 16 6.57 -2.43 -11.45
CA PRO A 16 6.71 -1.80 -10.14
C PRO A 16 5.47 -2.07 -9.28
N GLN A 17 5.68 -2.48 -8.03
CA GLN A 17 4.63 -2.73 -7.05
C GLN A 17 5.09 -2.27 -5.66
N TRP A 18 4.15 -1.93 -4.79
CA TRP A 18 4.37 -1.58 -3.40
C TRP A 18 4.21 -2.80 -2.50
N PHE A 19 5.10 -2.89 -1.51
CA PHE A 19 5.17 -4.00 -0.57
C PHE A 19 5.16 -3.50 0.87
N ALA A 20 4.47 -4.23 1.74
CA ALA A 20 4.63 -4.10 3.19
C ALA A 20 5.62 -5.15 3.69
N SER A 21 6.58 -4.71 4.53
CA SER A 21 7.68 -5.55 4.98
C SER A 21 7.28 -6.48 6.11
N ILE A 22 6.89 -7.71 5.76
CA ILE A 22 6.52 -8.74 6.73
C ILE A 22 7.75 -9.22 7.49
N SER A 23 8.90 -9.32 6.82
CA SER A 23 10.16 -9.73 7.45
C SER A 23 10.55 -8.86 8.66
N LYS A 24 10.33 -7.54 8.58
CA LYS A 24 10.67 -6.60 9.66
C LYS A 24 9.78 -6.70 10.90
N VAL A 25 8.53 -7.15 10.75
CA VAL A 25 7.54 -7.25 11.84
C VAL A 25 7.17 -8.69 12.16
N ARG A 26 7.87 -9.66 11.57
CA ARG A 26 7.49 -11.08 11.65
C ARG A 26 7.48 -11.55 13.11
N GLN A 27 8.54 -11.26 13.85
CA GLN A 27 8.68 -11.72 15.22
C GLN A 27 7.60 -11.11 16.11
N ASP A 28 7.35 -9.80 16.01
CA ASP A 28 6.28 -9.11 16.75
C ASP A 28 4.91 -9.77 16.52
N ILE A 29 4.60 -10.18 15.28
CA ILE A 29 3.34 -10.86 14.97
C ILE A 29 3.33 -12.29 15.57
N LEU A 30 4.44 -13.01 15.51
CA LEU A 30 4.54 -14.36 16.09
C LEU A 30 4.36 -14.32 17.62
N ASP A 31 5.00 -13.37 18.29
CA ASP A 31 4.88 -13.16 19.73
C ASP A 31 3.43 -12.79 20.11
N ALA A 32 2.79 -11.90 19.35
CA ALA A 32 1.37 -11.58 19.55
C ALA A 32 0.44 -12.79 19.33
N ILE A 33 0.77 -13.70 18.41
CA ILE A 33 0.04 -14.96 18.23
C ILE A 33 0.25 -15.88 19.42
N GLU A 34 1.45 -15.92 20.01
CA GLU A 34 1.73 -16.71 21.20
C GLU A 34 0.85 -16.30 22.39
N ASP A 35 0.69 -14.99 22.59
CA ASP A 35 -0.14 -14.38 23.65
C ASP A 35 -1.66 -14.44 23.39
N THR A 36 -2.06 -14.74 22.15
CA THR A 36 -3.48 -14.80 21.78
C THR A 36 -4.13 -16.11 22.25
N LYS A 37 -5.31 -16.01 22.88
CA LYS A 37 -6.10 -17.18 23.27
C LYS A 37 -6.89 -17.74 22.09
N PHE A 38 -6.67 -19.00 21.77
CA PHE A 38 -7.43 -19.72 20.76
C PHE A 38 -8.42 -20.68 21.42
N LYS A 39 -9.58 -20.87 20.79
CA LYS A 39 -10.57 -21.87 21.25
C LYS A 39 -10.05 -23.31 21.09
N VAL A 40 -9.18 -23.54 20.10
CA VAL A 40 -8.59 -24.83 19.74
C VAL A 40 -7.14 -24.61 19.30
N ASP A 41 -6.23 -25.49 19.74
CA ASP A 41 -4.77 -25.28 19.57
C ASP A 41 -4.32 -25.28 18.11
N TRP A 42 -4.94 -26.09 17.25
CA TRP A 42 -4.57 -26.14 15.84
C TRP A 42 -4.77 -24.79 15.13
N GLY A 43 -5.68 -23.94 15.63
CA GLY A 43 -5.89 -22.59 15.12
C GLY A 43 -4.63 -21.73 15.29
N LYS A 44 -4.02 -21.81 16.47
CA LYS A 44 -2.74 -21.16 16.78
C LYS A 44 -1.63 -21.67 15.89
N THR A 45 -1.44 -22.99 15.84
CA THR A 45 -0.38 -23.61 15.02
C THR A 45 -0.52 -23.23 13.54
N ARG A 46 -1.75 -23.18 13.01
CA ARG A 46 -1.99 -22.83 11.61
C ARG A 46 -1.62 -21.38 11.29
N ILE A 47 -2.07 -20.41 12.08
CA ILE A 47 -1.77 -18.99 11.82
C ILE A 47 -0.31 -18.67 12.09
N TYR A 48 0.29 -19.27 13.12
CA TYR A 48 1.71 -19.13 13.43
C TYR A 48 2.58 -19.57 12.25
N ASN A 49 2.38 -20.81 11.74
CA ASN A 49 3.14 -21.32 10.60
C ASN A 49 2.90 -20.50 9.33
N MET A 50 1.66 -20.02 9.11
CA MET A 50 1.35 -19.15 7.98
C MET A 50 2.19 -17.87 8.01
N ILE A 51 2.31 -17.19 9.16
CA ILE A 51 3.12 -15.97 9.30
C ILE A 51 4.61 -16.28 9.23
N ARG A 52 5.06 -17.37 9.87
CA ARG A 52 6.47 -17.80 9.85
C ARG A 52 6.99 -17.96 8.43
N ASP A 53 6.20 -18.56 7.55
CA ASP A 53 6.61 -18.89 6.18
C ASP A 53 6.16 -17.83 5.16
N ARG A 54 5.51 -16.74 5.60
CA ARG A 54 4.97 -15.69 4.72
C ARG A 54 6.09 -14.82 4.14
N GLY A 55 6.06 -14.65 2.82
CA GLY A 55 6.88 -13.66 2.11
C GLY A 55 6.38 -12.22 2.28
N GLU A 56 6.93 -11.31 1.49
CA GLU A 56 6.54 -9.90 1.48
C GLU A 56 5.09 -9.72 0.99
N TRP A 57 4.39 -8.71 1.52
CA TRP A 57 2.98 -8.50 1.18
C TRP A 57 2.84 -7.42 0.09
N VAL A 58 2.46 -7.83 -1.13
CA VAL A 58 2.10 -6.90 -2.21
C VAL A 58 0.79 -6.19 -1.86
N ILE A 59 0.86 -4.89 -1.58
CA ILE A 59 -0.31 -4.07 -1.19
C ILE A 59 -0.91 -3.28 -2.35
N SER A 60 -0.15 -2.98 -3.41
CA SER A 60 -0.66 -2.23 -4.57
C SER A 60 -1.45 -3.10 -5.54
N ARG A 61 -2.45 -2.50 -6.20
CA ARG A 61 -3.20 -3.08 -7.31
C ARG A 61 -3.48 -2.00 -8.35
N GLN A 62 -3.39 -2.34 -9.64
CA GLN A 62 -3.74 -1.43 -10.73
C GLN A 62 -5.25 -1.48 -10.99
N ARG A 63 -6.04 -0.97 -10.03
CA ARG A 63 -7.50 -0.90 -10.05
C ARG A 63 -7.95 0.42 -9.42
N VAL A 64 -9.12 0.91 -9.81
CA VAL A 64 -9.65 2.19 -9.33
C VAL A 64 -10.56 2.06 -8.10
N TRP A 65 -11.21 0.90 -7.93
CA TRP A 65 -12.09 0.67 -6.79
C TRP A 65 -11.29 0.18 -5.58
N GLY A 66 -11.08 1.08 -4.62
CA GLY A 66 -10.32 0.84 -3.39
C GLY A 66 -9.80 2.13 -2.79
N VAL A 67 -8.99 2.00 -1.73
CA VAL A 67 -8.30 3.14 -1.12
C VAL A 67 -6.97 3.38 -1.87
N PRO A 68 -6.74 4.58 -2.41
CA PRO A 68 -5.46 4.94 -3.04
C PRO A 68 -4.29 4.86 -2.06
N LEU A 69 -3.11 4.51 -2.56
CA LEU A 69 -1.87 4.66 -1.80
C LEU A 69 -1.51 6.14 -1.74
N PRO A 70 -1.40 6.77 -0.55
CA PRO A 70 -1.15 8.20 -0.39
C PRO A 70 0.33 8.52 -0.64
N VAL A 71 0.76 8.32 -1.89
CA VAL A 71 2.14 8.53 -2.34
C VAL A 71 2.13 9.49 -3.52
N PHE A 72 2.97 10.50 -3.44
CA PHE A 72 3.23 11.43 -4.53
C PHE A 72 4.61 11.15 -5.13
N TYR A 73 4.82 11.63 -6.35
CA TYR A 73 6.11 11.57 -7.01
C TYR A 73 6.55 12.97 -7.38
N ALA A 74 7.81 13.29 -7.09
CA ALA A 74 8.44 14.50 -7.57
C ALA A 74 8.71 14.40 -9.08
N GLU A 75 8.95 15.53 -9.76
CA GLU A 75 9.27 15.58 -11.19
C GLU A 75 10.46 14.67 -11.59
N ASN A 76 11.44 14.51 -10.69
CA ASN A 76 12.59 13.64 -10.91
C ASN A 76 12.32 12.13 -10.69
N GLY A 77 11.09 11.76 -10.30
CA GLY A 77 10.68 10.38 -10.02
C GLY A 77 10.89 9.93 -8.57
N ASP A 78 11.37 10.81 -7.68
CA ASP A 78 11.52 10.49 -6.26
C ASP A 78 10.16 10.30 -5.58
N ILE A 79 10.11 9.38 -4.61
CA ILE A 79 8.93 9.10 -3.81
C ILE A 79 8.78 10.20 -2.75
N ILE A 80 7.62 10.86 -2.73
CA ILE A 80 7.19 11.77 -1.68
C ILE A 80 6.16 11.04 -0.81
N MET A 81 6.61 10.58 0.37
CA MET A 81 5.77 9.93 1.37
C MET A 81 6.32 10.26 2.76
N THR A 82 5.89 11.39 3.30
CA THR A 82 6.26 11.84 4.66
C THR A 82 5.07 11.70 5.60
N LYS A 83 5.29 11.83 6.91
CA LYS A 83 4.18 11.86 7.88
C LYS A 83 3.19 12.99 7.55
N GLU A 84 3.72 14.15 7.19
CA GLU A 84 2.93 15.34 6.83
C GLU A 84 2.02 15.08 5.63
N THR A 85 2.56 14.56 4.52
CA THR A 85 1.75 14.32 3.31
C THR A 85 0.73 13.21 3.54
N VAL A 86 1.10 12.14 4.24
CA VAL A 86 0.18 11.03 4.55
C VAL A 86 -0.94 11.47 5.47
N TYR A 87 -0.65 12.24 6.54
CA TYR A 87 -1.69 12.72 7.44
C TYR A 87 -2.60 13.75 6.79
N HIS A 88 -2.06 14.65 5.97
CA HIS A 88 -2.90 15.60 5.23
C HIS A 88 -3.88 14.89 4.29
N VAL A 89 -3.43 13.85 3.58
CA VAL A 89 -4.33 13.01 2.75
C VAL A 89 -5.36 12.28 3.62
N ALA A 90 -4.97 11.81 4.80
CA ALA A 90 -5.90 11.18 5.73
C ALA A 90 -7.00 12.16 6.19
N ASP A 91 -6.66 13.41 6.50
CA ASP A 91 -7.62 14.47 6.86
C ASP A 91 -8.58 14.77 5.70
N LEU A 92 -8.07 14.84 4.46
CA LEU A 92 -8.91 15.00 3.27
C LEU A 92 -9.86 13.82 3.08
N PHE A 93 -9.38 12.59 3.30
CA PHE A 93 -10.19 11.38 3.18
C PHE A 93 -11.23 11.28 4.31
N GLU A 94 -10.93 11.76 5.51
CA GLU A 94 -11.90 11.85 6.61
C GLU A 94 -13.05 12.79 6.25
N GLN A 95 -12.76 13.93 5.64
CA GLN A 95 -13.75 14.96 5.32
C GLN A 95 -14.55 14.66 4.03
N HIS A 96 -13.91 14.09 3.01
CA HIS A 96 -14.48 13.97 1.66
C HIS A 96 -14.61 12.53 1.17
N GLY A 97 -14.06 11.55 1.92
CA GLY A 97 -13.89 10.19 1.44
C GLY A 97 -12.74 10.05 0.44
N SER A 98 -12.42 8.82 0.04
CA SER A 98 -11.29 8.52 -0.85
C SER A 98 -11.48 8.98 -2.30
N ASN A 99 -12.70 9.34 -2.69
CA ASN A 99 -12.99 9.82 -4.05
C ASN A 99 -12.23 11.11 -4.37
N ILE A 100 -11.92 11.92 -3.34
CA ILE A 100 -11.20 13.19 -3.49
C ILE A 100 -9.85 13.02 -4.21
N TRP A 101 -9.22 11.85 -4.06
CA TRP A 101 -7.96 11.49 -4.74
C TRP A 101 -8.08 11.45 -6.26
N PHE A 102 -9.26 11.14 -6.78
CA PHE A 102 -9.54 11.06 -8.22
C PHE A 102 -10.19 12.34 -8.76
N GLU A 103 -10.65 13.22 -7.87
CA GLU A 103 -11.35 14.46 -8.22
C GLU A 103 -10.41 15.68 -8.25
N ARG A 104 -9.26 15.60 -7.57
CA ARG A 104 -8.32 16.71 -7.41
C ARG A 104 -6.96 16.43 -8.06
N ASP A 105 -6.26 17.51 -8.39
CA ASP A 105 -4.87 17.43 -8.86
C ASP A 105 -3.91 17.16 -7.67
N ALA A 106 -2.72 16.65 -7.97
CA ALA A 106 -1.72 16.29 -6.96
C ALA A 106 -1.38 17.44 -6.00
N LYS A 107 -1.27 18.68 -6.51
CA LYS A 107 -1.02 19.88 -5.70
C LYS A 107 -2.13 20.21 -4.70
N ASP A 108 -3.39 19.86 -5.01
CA ASP A 108 -4.57 20.14 -4.17
C ASP A 108 -4.80 19.02 -3.13
N LEU A 109 -4.04 17.94 -3.23
CA LEU A 109 -3.98 16.81 -2.30
C LEU A 109 -2.73 16.86 -1.41
N LEU A 110 -1.81 17.79 -1.69
CA LEU A 110 -0.63 18.07 -0.88
C LEU A 110 -0.93 19.20 0.12
N PRO A 111 -0.19 19.25 1.24
CA PRO A 111 -0.30 20.35 2.20
C PRO A 111 -0.11 21.72 1.53
N GLU A 112 -0.76 22.74 2.09
CA GLU A 112 -0.65 24.11 1.57
C GLU A 112 0.81 24.59 1.60
N GLY A 113 1.29 25.08 0.45
CA GLY A 113 2.67 25.55 0.32
C GLY A 113 3.73 24.44 0.33
N PHE A 114 3.35 23.18 0.16
CA PHE A 114 4.30 22.07 0.11
C PHE A 114 5.31 22.26 -1.03
N THR A 115 6.60 22.14 -0.72
CA THR A 115 7.70 22.19 -1.68
C THR A 115 8.62 21.00 -1.50
N HIS A 116 9.15 20.46 -2.59
CA HIS A 116 10.13 19.37 -2.56
C HIS A 116 11.34 19.73 -3.45
N PRO A 117 12.59 19.47 -3.01
CA PRO A 117 13.77 19.78 -3.82
C PRO A 117 13.77 19.12 -5.22
N GLY A 118 13.10 17.97 -5.35
CA GLY A 118 12.93 17.25 -6.62
C GLY A 118 11.75 17.70 -7.48
N SER A 119 10.94 18.67 -7.04
CA SER A 119 9.76 19.21 -7.75
C SER A 119 9.75 20.74 -7.70
N PRO A 120 10.71 21.41 -8.39
CA PRO A 120 10.86 22.86 -8.31
C PRO A 120 9.73 23.63 -9.00
N ASN A 121 8.94 23.00 -9.88
CA ASN A 121 7.86 23.66 -10.62
C ASN A 121 6.46 23.40 -10.02
N GLY A 122 6.37 22.75 -8.87
CA GLY A 122 5.12 22.33 -8.23
C GLY A 122 4.64 21.00 -8.79
#